data_AF-A0AAD7BN82-F1
#
_entry.id   AF-A0AAD7BN82-F1
#
_cell.length_a   1.000
_cell.length_b   1.000
_cell.length_c   1.000
_cell.angle_alpha   90.00
_cell.angle_beta   90.00
_cell.angle_gamma   90.00
#
_symmetry.space_group_name_H-M   'P 1'
#
loop_
_entity.id
_entity.type
_entity.pdbx_description
1 polymer ?
#
loop_
_entity_poly.entity_id
_entity_poly.type
_entity_poly.pdbx_seq_one_letter_code
_entity_poly.pdbx_strand_id
1 'polypeptide(L)'
;MSQTLRSGSVGCIGHVSVSKCLLIWQASTRRCSHRASALVYRVSNPMSCALCGTAGAVSDFSPLPGQSDSIPKHLITSNVPPLDSQIPVFRQLLVDSQASVGVLNARIDALQAALARLVRERDNLVLKGKGCKEVLAPVRRIPPELVFEIFSRVRCTRIINPQTAERVEQPPWMLSHICKSWRQTAIGSPSLWRSIRIIHGLGKNSYRTGFPIAMIQTQLSRTGSLPLHIHYEWREHGSWQPGEEGPMWDLLRRESNRWESLHIHCSTWELAERLEPFLQPAKRRLDGLATVEFIVDSDYVVNSRQWDLFSSAPRLSTVFLTSKTHNDCSPNFIIPWSQITHYRGSYYTAKQLDILRSCTHLVECSLRFFNQSGARTDVPVVLPHLLRLHVTSSEIPTYITAPSLQELLIENTSLTLTPFLERSSCHLLTLILTNLLSIDGLIPLLTLCSSLEHLTFILDAHSKVTIGSLSTLFKALALQPSSTQTIDGICPGLTSLTFGWWSLRGCSWKDTFFAMIRSRAQRLRVVRVLSLKVGGNDFAEELRKQIGYLNRKGSPFDAKQLSGDDAQGFLEGLYL
;
A
#
# COMPACT_ATOMS: atom_id res chain seq x y z
N MET A 1 13.69 -30.37 7.44
CA MET A 1 14.21 -30.30 6.05
C MET A 1 13.07 -29.80 5.17
N SER A 2 12.97 -28.49 4.96
CA SER A 2 13.41 -27.76 3.74
C SER A 2 12.47 -28.07 2.55
N GLN A 3 11.73 -27.17 1.92
CA GLN A 3 11.98 -25.79 1.47
C GLN A 3 10.61 -25.06 1.28
N THR A 4 10.38 -23.82 1.73
CA THR A 4 10.68 -22.49 1.12
C THR A 4 9.80 -22.10 -0.10
N LEU A 5 9.35 -20.83 -0.11
CA LEU A 5 8.74 -19.97 -1.17
C LEU A 5 7.20 -19.78 -1.01
N ARG A 6 6.59 -18.59 -1.02
CA ARG A 6 7.01 -17.18 -1.19
C ARG A 6 5.92 -16.28 -0.57
N SER A 7 6.33 -15.26 0.17
CA SER A 7 5.51 -14.17 0.69
C SER A 7 5.05 -13.24 -0.44
N GLY A 8 3.74 -13.14 -0.68
CA GLY A 8 3.13 -12.16 -1.57
C GLY A 8 3.02 -10.80 -0.89
N SER A 9 3.57 -9.77 -1.53
CA SER A 9 3.47 -8.38 -1.08
C SER A 9 2.10 -7.82 -1.40
N VAL A 10 1.39 -7.32 -0.39
CA VAL A 10 0.15 -6.54 -0.52
C VAL A 10 0.47 -5.21 -1.20
N GLY A 11 -0.16 -4.97 -2.35
CA GLY A 11 0.03 -3.78 -3.18
C GLY A 11 -1.04 -2.72 -2.93
N CYS A 12 -0.69 -1.66 -2.19
CA CYS A 12 -1.53 -0.47 -2.08
C CYS A 12 -1.47 0.36 -3.38
N ILE A 13 -2.60 0.49 -4.09
CA ILE A 13 -2.75 1.37 -5.26
C ILE A 13 -3.34 2.71 -4.80
N GLY A 14 -2.67 3.79 -5.18
CA GLY A 14 -3.02 5.17 -4.80
C GLY A 14 -1.87 5.97 -4.19
N HIS A 15 -0.62 5.49 -4.30
CA HIS A 15 0.54 6.17 -3.73
C HIS A 15 1.49 6.68 -4.81
N VAL A 16 1.75 7.99 -4.78
CA VAL A 16 2.96 8.56 -5.39
C VAL A 16 4.15 8.03 -4.60
N SER A 17 4.67 6.89 -5.06
CA SER A 17 5.85 6.26 -4.47
C SER A 17 7.06 7.17 -4.67
N VAL A 18 7.65 7.65 -3.58
CA VAL A 18 8.93 8.37 -3.61
C VAL A 18 10.04 7.47 -4.21
N SER A 19 9.92 6.15 -4.10
CA SER A 19 10.81 5.22 -4.82
C SER A 19 10.64 5.29 -6.34
N LYS A 20 9.44 5.57 -6.89
CA LYS A 20 9.29 5.86 -8.33
C LYS A 20 9.89 7.22 -8.69
N CYS A 21 9.79 8.25 -7.86
CA CYS A 21 10.46 9.53 -8.13
C CYS A 21 12.00 9.42 -8.02
N LEU A 22 12.54 8.66 -7.06
CA LEU A 22 13.97 8.37 -6.93
C LEU A 22 14.48 7.38 -8.00
N LEU A 23 13.66 6.41 -8.43
CA LEU A 23 13.99 5.53 -9.56
C LEU A 23 13.88 6.25 -10.90
N ILE A 24 12.94 7.19 -11.08
CA ILE A 24 12.91 8.07 -12.27
C ILE A 24 14.13 9.00 -12.25
N TRP A 25 14.57 9.45 -11.06
CA TRP A 25 15.77 10.26 -10.92
C TRP A 25 17.06 9.45 -11.17
N GLN A 26 17.20 8.24 -10.62
CA GLN A 26 18.33 7.33 -10.88
C GLN A 26 18.31 6.75 -12.32
N ALA A 27 17.13 6.51 -12.91
CA ALA A 27 16.98 6.05 -14.29
C ALA A 27 17.25 7.16 -15.33
N SER A 28 17.06 8.43 -14.97
CA SER A 28 17.47 9.56 -15.83
C SER A 28 18.99 9.72 -15.96
N THR A 29 19.76 9.02 -15.13
CA THR A 29 21.24 8.94 -15.21
C THR A 29 21.78 7.61 -15.75
N ARG A 30 20.92 6.66 -16.13
CA ARG A 30 21.31 5.39 -16.77
C ARG A 30 20.33 4.99 -17.87
N ARG A 31 20.34 5.73 -18.99
CA ARG A 31 19.83 5.22 -20.27
C ARG A 31 20.41 6.02 -21.44
N CYS A 32 21.65 5.71 -21.80
CA CYS A 32 22.23 5.96 -23.13
C CYS A 32 23.26 4.87 -23.44
N SER A 33 22.79 3.63 -23.57
CA SER A 33 23.46 2.64 -24.42
C SER A 33 22.42 1.64 -24.91
N HIS A 34 22.52 1.28 -26.19
CA HIS A 34 21.70 0.31 -26.92
C HIS A 34 20.31 0.75 -27.36
N ARG A 35 20.26 1.42 -28.51
CA ARG A 35 19.73 0.84 -29.77
C ARG A 35 19.83 1.89 -30.89
N ALA A 36 20.72 1.66 -31.84
CA ALA A 36 20.54 2.13 -33.21
C ALA A 36 20.76 0.90 -34.09
N SER A 37 19.65 0.43 -34.66
CA SER A 37 19.60 -0.66 -35.62
C SER A 37 20.43 -0.30 -36.84
N ALA A 38 21.17 -1.29 -37.33
CA ALA A 38 21.72 -1.29 -38.66
C ALA A 38 20.59 -1.20 -39.69
N LEU A 39 20.57 -0.13 -40.46
CA LEU A 39 20.01 -0.14 -41.80
C LEU A 39 20.86 0.74 -42.73
N VAL A 40 21.64 0.02 -43.55
CA VAL A 40 21.91 0.20 -44.98
C VAL A 40 22.40 1.59 -45.43
N TYR A 41 23.60 1.67 -46.01
CA TYR A 41 23.80 2.02 -47.43
C TYR A 41 25.27 1.88 -47.86
N ARG A 42 25.41 1.52 -49.14
CA ARG A 42 26.64 1.27 -49.90
C ARG A 42 27.70 2.36 -49.73
N VAL A 43 28.94 1.90 -49.66
CA VAL A 43 30.16 2.67 -49.94
C VAL A 43 29.97 3.44 -51.25
N SER A 44 29.87 4.75 -51.13
CA SER A 44 30.06 5.69 -52.23
C SER A 44 31.08 6.69 -51.71
N ASN A 45 32.25 6.71 -52.36
CA ASN A 45 33.34 7.65 -52.13
C ASN A 45 32.81 9.08 -51.95
N PRO A 46 33.38 9.86 -51.02
CA PRO A 46 33.79 11.19 -51.45
C PRO A 46 35.14 11.62 -50.86
N MET A 47 36.01 12.07 -51.77
CA MET A 47 36.97 13.12 -51.50
C MET A 47 36.22 14.37 -51.00
N SER A 48 36.70 14.97 -49.91
CA SER A 48 36.32 16.28 -49.31
C SER A 48 35.04 16.37 -48.46
N CYS A 49 35.17 17.03 -47.29
CA CYS A 49 34.08 17.49 -46.44
C CYS A 49 33.74 18.94 -46.79
N ALA A 50 32.50 19.21 -47.22
CA ALA A 50 32.07 20.52 -47.73
C ALA A 50 31.73 21.58 -46.66
N LEU A 51 32.02 21.37 -45.37
CA LEU A 51 31.51 22.24 -44.29
C LEU A 51 32.55 22.82 -43.32
N CYS A 52 33.83 22.44 -43.38
CA CYS A 52 34.81 23.02 -42.46
C CYS A 52 36.13 23.49 -43.09
N GLY A 53 36.38 23.24 -44.38
CA GLY A 53 37.55 23.79 -45.11
C GLY A 53 38.93 23.41 -44.54
N THR A 54 38.99 22.72 -43.42
CA THR A 54 40.21 22.23 -42.82
C THR A 54 40.60 20.97 -43.56
N ALA A 55 41.63 21.10 -44.38
CA ALA A 55 42.47 19.98 -44.80
C ALA A 55 43.05 19.36 -43.53
N GLY A 56 42.27 18.52 -42.87
CA GLY A 56 42.79 17.59 -41.89
C GLY A 56 43.83 16.80 -42.64
N ALA A 57 45.10 16.99 -42.28
CA ALA A 57 46.19 16.15 -42.72
C ALA A 57 45.84 14.72 -42.28
N VAL A 58 45.06 14.04 -43.11
CA VAL A 58 45.05 12.59 -43.18
C VAL A 58 46.46 12.32 -43.66
N SER A 59 47.37 12.19 -42.70
CA SER A 59 48.68 11.64 -42.95
C SER A 59 48.42 10.24 -43.45
N ASP A 60 48.43 10.16 -44.78
CA ASP A 60 48.38 9.01 -45.64
C ASP A 60 48.48 7.72 -44.82
N PHE A 61 47.39 6.97 -44.77
CA PHE A 61 47.50 5.52 -44.57
C PHE A 61 48.03 4.93 -45.88
N SER A 62 49.20 5.38 -46.31
CA SER A 62 49.99 4.69 -47.30
C SER A 62 50.47 3.41 -46.64
N PRO A 63 50.10 2.22 -47.13
CA PRO A 63 50.86 1.03 -46.80
C PRO A 63 52.31 1.32 -47.18
N LEU A 64 53.26 0.98 -46.31
CA LEU A 64 54.68 1.05 -46.64
C LEU A 64 54.89 0.37 -48.01
N PRO A 65 55.57 1.03 -48.98
CA PRO A 65 55.64 0.55 -50.35
C PRO A 65 56.62 -0.61 -50.48
N GLY A 66 56.11 -1.79 -50.88
CA GLY A 66 56.91 -2.93 -51.36
C GLY A 66 57.89 -3.51 -50.33
N GLN A 67 58.44 -4.69 -50.49
CA GLN A 67 58.28 -5.75 -51.46
C GLN A 67 58.79 -7.01 -50.76
N SER A 68 58.34 -8.16 -51.27
CA SER A 68 58.64 -9.50 -50.82
C SER A 68 60.12 -9.77 -50.50
N ASP A 69 60.43 -9.96 -49.23
CA ASP A 69 61.47 -10.88 -48.76
C ASP A 69 60.95 -11.55 -47.49
N SER A 70 59.88 -12.34 -47.64
CA SER A 70 59.44 -13.21 -46.56
C SER A 70 60.55 -14.20 -46.26
N ILE A 71 61.07 -14.19 -45.03
CA ILE A 71 62.04 -15.18 -44.56
C ILE A 71 61.54 -16.57 -44.99
N PRO A 72 62.33 -17.36 -45.74
CA PRO A 72 61.91 -18.67 -46.21
C PRO A 72 61.39 -19.51 -45.04
N LYS A 73 60.14 -19.98 -45.12
CA LYS A 73 59.49 -20.67 -43.98
C LYS A 73 60.33 -21.81 -43.41
N HIS A 74 61.06 -22.54 -44.26
CA HIS A 74 61.93 -23.63 -43.83
C HIS A 74 63.03 -23.18 -42.85
N LEU A 75 63.53 -21.95 -42.94
CA LEU A 75 64.50 -21.39 -41.99
C LEU A 75 63.86 -20.97 -40.66
N ILE A 76 62.54 -20.74 -40.64
CA ILE A 76 61.79 -20.43 -39.41
C ILE A 76 61.34 -21.73 -38.73
N THR A 77 61.07 -22.78 -39.50
CA THR A 77 60.49 -24.05 -39.01
C THR A 77 61.49 -25.21 -38.92
N SER A 78 62.76 -25.00 -39.25
CA SER A 78 63.83 -26.00 -39.11
C SER A 78 65.11 -25.34 -38.55
N ASN A 79 66.03 -26.14 -38.01
CA ASN A 79 67.30 -25.67 -37.46
C ASN A 79 68.41 -25.50 -38.54
N VAL A 80 68.04 -25.39 -39.82
CA VAL A 80 69.01 -25.18 -40.91
C VAL A 80 69.52 -23.73 -40.85
N PRO A 81 70.84 -23.49 -40.81
CA PRO A 81 71.37 -22.13 -40.75
C PRO A 81 71.17 -21.40 -42.10
N PRO A 82 70.95 -20.06 -42.09
CA PRO A 82 70.90 -19.27 -43.32
C PRO A 82 72.27 -19.29 -44.03
N LEU A 83 72.26 -19.16 -45.36
CA LEU A 83 73.49 -19.02 -46.14
C LEU A 83 74.20 -17.70 -45.81
N ASP A 84 75.53 -17.67 -45.88
CA ASP A 84 76.33 -16.48 -45.57
C ASP A 84 75.93 -15.24 -46.38
N SER A 85 75.46 -15.43 -47.62
CA SER A 85 74.94 -14.36 -48.48
C SER A 85 73.57 -13.82 -48.05
N GLN A 86 72.78 -14.60 -47.30
CA GLN A 86 71.45 -14.23 -46.81
C GLN A 86 71.51 -13.50 -45.46
N ILE A 87 72.57 -13.71 -44.67
CA ILE A 87 72.74 -13.09 -43.35
C ILE A 87 72.66 -11.55 -43.41
N PRO A 88 73.35 -10.84 -44.34
CA PRO A 88 73.25 -9.38 -44.45
C PRO A 88 71.84 -8.90 -44.79
N VAL A 89 71.13 -9.63 -45.66
CA VAL A 89 69.75 -9.31 -46.06
C VAL A 89 68.80 -9.42 -44.86
N PHE A 90 68.88 -10.50 -44.08
CA PHE A 90 68.06 -10.65 -42.87
C PHE A 90 68.42 -9.65 -41.77
N ARG A 91 69.70 -9.28 -41.63
CA ARG A 91 70.12 -8.21 -40.72
C ARG A 91 69.52 -6.87 -41.13
N GLN A 92 69.55 -6.53 -42.42
CA GLN A 92 68.95 -5.29 -42.92
C GLN A 92 67.44 -5.30 -42.73
N LEU A 93 66.76 -6.40 -43.06
CA LEU A 93 65.31 -6.55 -42.84
C LEU A 93 64.93 -6.41 -41.37
N LEU A 94 65.77 -6.90 -40.45
CA LEU A 94 65.57 -6.73 -39.01
C LEU A 94 65.67 -5.26 -38.60
N VAL A 95 66.69 -4.54 -39.10
CA VAL A 95 66.87 -3.10 -38.84
C VAL A 95 65.68 -2.30 -39.38
N ASP A 96 65.25 -2.56 -40.61
CA ASP A 96 64.13 -1.87 -41.25
C ASP A 96 62.79 -2.17 -40.55
N SER A 97 62.61 -3.42 -40.09
CA SER A 97 61.45 -3.82 -39.30
C SER A 97 61.44 -3.13 -37.93
N GLN A 98 62.59 -3.05 -37.25
CA GLN A 98 62.74 -2.35 -35.98
C GLN A 98 62.46 -0.86 -36.12
N ALA A 99 62.97 -0.22 -37.19
CA ALA A 99 62.69 1.18 -37.48
C ALA A 99 61.19 1.41 -37.75
N SER A 100 60.54 0.53 -38.53
CA SER A 100 59.10 0.60 -38.82
C SER A 100 58.24 0.44 -37.56
N VAL A 101 58.61 -0.49 -36.68
CA VAL A 101 57.96 -0.65 -35.36
C VAL A 101 58.14 0.61 -34.51
N GLY A 102 59.33 1.23 -34.51
CA GLY A 102 59.57 2.50 -33.81
C GLY A 102 58.64 3.63 -34.27
N VAL A 103 58.46 3.78 -35.59
CA VAL A 103 57.54 4.77 -36.18
C VAL A 103 56.08 4.49 -35.79
N LEU A 104 55.64 3.22 -35.85
CA LEU A 104 54.29 2.85 -35.45
C LEU A 104 54.05 3.09 -33.96
N ASN A 105 55.01 2.77 -33.09
CA ASN A 105 54.92 3.03 -31.65
C ASN A 105 54.79 4.54 -31.38
N ALA A 106 55.60 5.38 -32.02
CA ALA A 106 55.50 6.84 -31.88
C ALA A 106 54.12 7.37 -32.34
N ARG A 107 53.54 6.79 -33.40
CA ARG A 107 52.19 7.14 -33.87
C ARG A 107 51.11 6.66 -32.90
N ILE A 108 51.27 5.48 -32.31
CA ILE A 108 50.40 4.95 -31.25
C ILE A 108 50.43 5.90 -30.04
N ASP A 109 51.61 6.30 -29.58
CA ASP A 109 51.77 7.21 -28.44
C ASP A 109 51.12 8.57 -28.71
N ALA A 110 51.31 9.13 -29.91
CA ALA A 110 50.67 10.38 -30.31
C ALA A 110 49.14 10.29 -30.35
N LEU A 111 48.58 9.20 -30.88
CA LEU A 111 47.13 8.96 -30.90
C LEU A 111 46.58 8.72 -29.50
N GLN A 112 47.30 8.01 -28.64
CA GLN A 112 46.93 7.82 -27.23
C GLN A 112 46.90 9.15 -26.48
N ALA A 113 47.88 10.03 -26.71
CA ALA A 113 47.91 11.37 -26.12
C ALA A 113 46.75 12.25 -26.62
N ALA A 114 46.44 12.21 -27.92
CA ALA A 114 45.31 12.91 -28.51
C ALA A 114 43.96 12.41 -27.95
N LEU A 115 43.80 11.08 -27.82
CA LEU A 115 42.63 10.45 -27.20
C LEU A 115 42.48 10.89 -25.74
N ALA A 116 43.56 10.87 -24.97
CA ALA A 116 43.55 11.31 -23.57
C ALA A 116 43.16 12.79 -23.42
N ARG A 117 43.53 13.65 -24.39
CA ARG A 117 43.09 15.05 -24.42
C ARG A 117 41.58 15.17 -24.68
N LEU A 118 41.07 14.48 -25.70
CA LEU A 118 39.65 14.54 -26.05
C LEU A 118 38.75 13.92 -24.97
N VAL A 119 39.20 12.85 -24.33
CA VAL A 119 38.50 12.26 -23.17
C VAL A 119 38.38 13.26 -22.03
N ARG A 120 39.47 13.95 -21.68
CA ARG A 120 39.43 15.02 -20.65
C ARG A 120 38.48 16.15 -21.03
N GLU A 121 38.49 16.58 -22.29
CA GLU A 121 37.61 17.64 -22.78
C GLU A 121 36.12 17.25 -22.72
N ARG A 122 35.79 16.02 -23.15
CA ARG A 122 34.46 15.44 -23.01
C ARG A 122 34.03 15.40 -21.55
N ASP A 123 34.89 14.91 -20.66
CA ASP A 123 34.55 14.74 -19.25
C ASP A 123 34.29 16.10 -18.58
N ASN A 124 35.06 17.12 -18.93
CA ASN A 124 34.81 18.51 -18.51
C ASN A 124 33.46 19.05 -18.99
N LEU A 125 33.08 18.80 -20.25
CA LEU A 125 31.79 19.23 -20.78
C LEU A 125 30.62 18.47 -20.14
N VAL A 126 30.78 17.18 -19.88
CA VAL A 126 29.77 16.36 -19.16
C VAL A 126 29.55 16.91 -17.75
N LEU A 127 30.63 17.26 -17.04
CA LEU A 127 30.54 17.89 -15.71
C LEU A 127 29.83 19.24 -15.74
N LYS A 128 30.17 20.11 -16.71
CA LYS A 128 29.46 21.40 -16.90
C LYS A 128 27.97 21.19 -17.19
N GLY A 129 27.63 20.26 -18.08
CA GLY A 129 26.25 19.93 -18.41
C GLY A 129 25.45 19.41 -17.22
N LYS A 130 26.08 18.60 -16.35
CA LYS A 130 25.48 18.13 -15.10
C LYS A 130 25.16 19.30 -14.16
N GLY A 131 26.09 20.23 -13.98
CA GLY A 131 25.87 21.44 -13.17
C GLY A 131 24.69 22.29 -13.65
N CYS A 132 24.57 22.51 -14.96
CA CYS A 132 23.43 23.24 -15.54
C CYS A 132 22.09 22.53 -15.27
N LYS A 133 22.03 21.21 -15.45
CA LYS A 133 20.83 20.42 -15.15
C LYS A 133 20.43 20.52 -13.67
N GLU A 134 21.40 20.50 -12.77
CA GLU A 134 21.14 20.65 -11.33
C GLU A 134 20.61 22.05 -10.99
N VAL A 135 21.17 23.11 -11.60
CA VAL A 135 20.71 24.51 -11.40
C VAL A 135 19.30 24.74 -11.94
N LEU A 136 18.98 24.14 -13.08
CA LEU A 136 17.66 24.26 -13.72
C LEU A 136 16.62 23.28 -13.16
N ALA A 137 16.96 22.50 -12.13
CA ALA A 137 16.04 21.54 -11.54
C ALA A 137 14.78 22.25 -10.98
N PRO A 138 13.56 21.86 -11.38
CA PRO A 138 12.31 22.53 -10.99
C PRO A 138 12.14 22.67 -9.47
N VAL A 139 12.66 21.70 -8.70
CA VAL A 139 12.63 21.69 -7.23
C VAL A 139 13.24 22.94 -6.58
N ARG A 140 14.17 23.62 -7.27
CA ARG A 140 14.78 24.86 -6.78
C ARG A 140 13.89 26.10 -6.92
N ARG A 141 12.79 26.00 -7.68
CA ARG A 141 11.82 27.09 -7.90
C ARG A 141 10.50 26.88 -7.13
N ILE A 142 10.35 25.75 -6.44
CA ILE A 142 9.14 25.47 -5.68
C ILE A 142 9.19 26.29 -4.38
N PRO A 143 8.17 27.13 -4.11
CA PRO A 143 8.05 27.84 -2.85
C PRO A 143 8.02 26.89 -1.64
N PRO A 144 8.57 27.28 -0.47
CA PRO A 144 8.58 26.45 0.72
C PRO A 144 7.20 25.90 1.13
N GLU A 145 6.13 26.66 0.89
CA GLU A 145 4.75 26.28 1.21
C GLU A 145 4.29 25.07 0.39
N LEU A 146 4.65 25.04 -0.90
CA LEU A 146 4.35 23.90 -1.77
C LEU A 146 5.25 22.70 -1.46
N VAL A 147 6.50 22.94 -1.07
CA VAL A 147 7.38 21.87 -0.56
C VAL A 147 6.79 21.26 0.71
N PHE A 148 6.30 22.09 1.63
CA PHE A 148 5.61 21.63 2.84
C PHE A 148 4.34 20.83 2.51
N GLU A 149 3.51 21.29 1.58
CA GLU A 149 2.31 20.57 1.15
C GLU A 149 2.64 19.22 0.51
N ILE A 150 3.77 19.12 -0.19
CA ILE A 150 4.28 17.83 -0.66
C ILE A 150 4.69 16.97 0.55
N PHE A 151 5.46 17.53 1.48
CA PHE A 151 5.94 16.82 2.68
C PHE A 151 4.80 16.27 3.54
N SER A 152 3.73 17.04 3.73
CA SER A 152 2.56 16.65 4.53
C SER A 152 1.83 15.43 3.96
N ARG A 153 1.95 15.21 2.65
CA ARG A 153 1.39 14.06 1.92
C ARG A 153 2.34 12.86 1.84
N VAL A 154 3.61 13.02 2.22
CA VAL A 154 4.57 11.90 2.21
C VAL A 154 4.21 10.93 3.33
N ARG A 155 3.87 9.70 2.94
CA ARG A 155 3.66 8.59 3.86
C ARG A 155 4.82 7.60 3.77
N CYS A 156 5.16 6.99 4.90
CA CYS A 156 6.08 5.88 4.96
C CYS A 156 5.45 4.66 4.25
N THR A 157 5.98 4.26 3.09
CA THR A 157 5.48 3.12 2.31
C THR A 157 6.24 1.82 2.58
N ARG A 158 7.21 1.82 3.50
CA ARG A 158 8.05 0.65 3.79
C ARG A 158 8.13 0.45 5.29
N ILE A 159 7.78 -0.74 5.75
CA ILE A 159 8.11 -1.21 7.10
C ILE A 159 9.62 -1.48 7.10
N ILE A 160 10.41 -0.44 7.36
CA ILE A 160 11.87 -0.56 7.46
C ILE A 160 12.22 -0.74 8.93
N ASN A 161 13.20 -1.62 9.19
CA ASN A 161 13.70 -1.85 10.53
C ASN A 161 14.21 -0.53 11.13
N PRO A 162 13.57 0.03 12.17
CA PRO A 162 14.08 1.21 12.82
C PRO A 162 15.38 0.91 13.57
N GLN A 163 15.94 -0.29 13.60
CA GLN A 163 17.16 -0.59 14.34
C GLN A 163 18.43 -0.44 13.47
N THR A 164 18.31 -0.03 12.22
CA THR A 164 19.41 0.25 11.29
C THR A 164 19.61 1.76 11.08
N ALA A 165 20.70 2.14 10.39
CA ALA A 165 20.95 3.51 9.89
C ALA A 165 19.80 4.06 9.00
N GLU A 166 18.84 3.20 8.63
CA GLU A 166 17.69 3.51 7.80
C GLU A 166 16.57 4.27 8.57
N ARG A 167 16.71 4.52 9.89
CA ARG A 167 15.82 5.45 10.64
C ARG A 167 15.74 6.84 9.98
N VAL A 168 16.85 7.31 9.44
CA VAL A 168 16.98 8.60 8.76
C VAL A 168 16.34 8.58 7.37
N GLU A 169 16.07 7.39 6.83
CA GLU A 169 15.39 7.21 5.54
C GLU A 169 13.87 7.28 5.64
N GLN A 170 13.33 7.55 6.84
CA GLN A 170 11.90 7.74 7.05
C GLN A 170 11.52 9.22 7.16
N PRO A 171 10.36 9.63 6.61
CA PRO A 171 9.77 10.92 6.94
C PRO A 171 9.51 11.03 8.46
N PRO A 172 9.73 12.19 9.09
CA PRO A 172 10.16 13.45 8.48
C PRO A 172 11.69 13.57 8.29
N TRP A 173 12.49 12.67 8.85
CA TRP A 173 13.97 12.74 8.85
C TRP A 173 14.55 12.83 7.44
N MET A 174 14.19 11.91 6.54
CA MET A 174 14.66 11.88 5.15
C MET A 174 14.51 13.23 4.46
N LEU A 175 13.37 13.88 4.67
CA LEU A 175 13.04 15.16 4.04
C LEU A 175 14.02 16.26 4.47
N SER A 176 14.53 16.17 5.71
CA SER A 176 15.54 17.08 6.25
C SER A 176 16.99 16.79 5.80
N HIS A 177 17.23 15.69 5.08
CA HIS A 177 18.57 15.27 4.65
C HIS A 177 18.83 15.42 3.13
N ILE A 178 17.87 15.92 2.37
CA ILE A 178 17.99 16.05 0.90
C ILE A 178 18.82 17.28 0.50
N CYS A 179 18.43 18.49 0.92
CA CYS A 179 19.16 19.72 0.65
C CYS A 179 18.93 20.76 1.74
N LYS A 180 19.71 21.86 1.73
CA LYS A 180 19.59 22.94 2.74
C LYS A 180 18.19 23.57 2.80
N SER A 181 17.58 23.85 1.65
CA SER A 181 16.24 24.44 1.56
C SER A 181 15.15 23.50 2.11
N TRP A 182 15.22 22.21 1.76
CA TRP A 182 14.31 21.20 2.28
C TRP A 182 14.47 20.99 3.78
N ARG A 183 15.72 21.02 4.28
CA ARG A 183 16.00 20.99 5.71
C ARG A 183 15.36 22.16 6.45
N GLN A 184 15.50 23.37 5.94
CA GLN A 184 14.88 24.55 6.53
C GLN A 184 13.35 24.43 6.55
N THR A 185 12.76 24.01 5.42
CA THR A 185 11.31 23.80 5.31
C THR A 185 10.82 22.73 6.28
N ALA A 186 11.50 21.57 6.33
CA ALA A 186 11.14 20.47 7.20
C ALA A 186 11.25 20.84 8.68
N ILE A 187 12.37 21.43 9.10
CA ILE A 187 12.58 21.85 10.50
C ILE A 187 11.62 22.98 10.90
N GLY A 188 11.36 23.93 10.01
CA GLY A 188 10.46 25.06 10.24
C GLY A 188 8.96 24.70 10.21
N SER A 189 8.61 23.43 10.01
CA SER A 189 7.22 22.96 9.92
C SER A 189 6.90 21.99 11.06
N PRO A 190 6.48 22.47 12.25
CA PRO A 190 6.24 21.63 13.44
C PRO A 190 5.25 20.48 13.22
N SER A 191 4.26 20.68 12.34
CA SER A 191 3.24 19.67 12.02
C SER A 191 3.81 18.39 11.38
N LEU A 192 4.98 18.44 10.73
CA LEU A 192 5.66 17.25 10.22
C LEU A 192 6.24 16.36 11.33
N TRP A 193 6.47 16.92 12.51
CA TRP A 193 7.14 16.26 13.62
C TRP A 193 6.17 15.69 14.66
N ARG A 194 4.87 15.99 14.56
CA ARG A 194 3.86 15.59 15.55
C ARG A 194 3.66 14.08 15.73
N SER A 195 4.04 13.27 14.74
CA SER A 195 3.80 11.82 14.72
C SER A 195 5.04 11.04 15.12
N ILE A 196 5.11 10.59 16.37
CA ILE A 196 6.21 9.80 16.91
C ILE A 196 5.90 8.32 16.71
N ARG A 197 6.65 7.66 15.84
CA ARG A 197 6.51 6.23 15.56
C ARG A 197 7.72 5.46 16.08
N ILE A 198 7.44 4.51 16.96
CA ILE A 198 8.41 3.66 17.64
C ILE A 198 8.03 2.22 17.30
N ILE A 199 8.92 1.50 16.62
CA ILE A 199 8.68 0.09 16.27
C ILE A 199 9.83 -0.75 16.83
N HIS A 200 9.49 -1.83 17.52
CA HIS A 200 10.40 -2.78 18.12
C HIS A 200 10.25 -4.14 17.45
N GLY A 201 11.38 -4.81 17.30
CA GLY A 201 11.43 -6.21 16.88
C GLY A 201 11.46 -6.44 15.38
N LEU A 202 12.21 -5.63 14.63
CA LEU A 202 12.33 -5.74 13.17
C LEU A 202 13.66 -6.38 12.75
N GLY A 203 14.14 -7.43 13.41
CA GLY A 203 15.27 -8.22 12.89
C GLY A 203 15.96 -9.12 13.90
N LYS A 204 16.79 -10.05 13.41
CA LYS A 204 17.47 -11.09 14.23
C LYS A 204 18.40 -10.55 15.35
N ASN A 205 18.65 -9.25 15.42
CA ASN A 205 19.54 -8.57 16.38
C ASN A 205 18.91 -7.31 17.01
N SER A 206 17.59 -7.18 16.96
CA SER A 206 16.79 -6.07 17.48
C SER A 206 17.03 -5.70 18.95
N TYR A 207 17.41 -6.68 19.76
CA TYR A 207 17.73 -6.55 21.19
C TYR A 207 19.06 -5.82 21.46
N ARG A 208 19.89 -5.56 20.43
CA ARG A 208 21.22 -4.95 20.61
C ARG A 208 21.25 -3.43 20.48
N THR A 209 20.16 -2.81 20.05
CA THR A 209 20.13 -1.38 19.75
C THR A 209 18.95 -0.74 20.49
N GLY A 210 19.26 0.00 21.54
CA GLY A 210 18.26 0.68 22.37
C GLY A 210 17.38 1.68 21.62
N PHE A 211 16.41 2.22 22.35
CA PHE A 211 15.46 3.23 21.86
C PHE A 211 16.17 4.52 21.43
N PRO A 212 15.76 5.19 20.32
CA PRO A 212 16.41 6.39 19.82
C PRO A 212 16.02 7.65 20.62
N ILE A 213 16.34 7.69 21.91
CA ILE A 213 15.95 8.77 22.83
C ILE A 213 16.28 10.16 22.26
N ALA A 214 17.50 10.35 21.73
CA ALA A 214 17.94 11.63 21.17
C ALA A 214 17.10 12.07 19.95
N MET A 215 16.63 11.12 19.13
CA MET A 215 15.74 11.44 18.01
C MET A 215 14.35 11.83 18.50
N ILE A 216 13.83 11.12 19.50
CA ILE A 216 12.54 11.46 20.11
C ILE A 216 12.59 12.84 20.75
N GLN A 217 13.65 13.16 21.50
CA GLN A 217 13.88 14.50 22.06
C GLN A 217 13.91 15.59 20.98
N THR A 218 14.63 15.32 19.88
CA THR A 218 14.71 16.25 18.74
C THR A 218 13.36 16.42 18.04
N GLN A 219 12.56 15.35 17.96
CA GLN A 219 11.23 15.41 17.36
C GLN A 219 10.24 16.17 18.25
N LEU A 220 10.28 15.95 19.56
CA LEU A 220 9.50 16.70 20.54
C LEU A 220 9.84 18.20 20.48
N SER A 221 11.12 18.57 20.45
CA SER A 221 11.52 19.98 20.38
C SER A 221 11.05 20.66 19.09
N ARG A 222 11.07 19.95 17.96
CA ARG A 222 10.57 20.47 16.67
C ARG A 222 9.05 20.54 16.58
N THR A 223 8.33 19.73 17.34
CA THR A 223 6.86 19.74 17.36
C THR A 223 6.31 20.99 18.08
N GLY A 224 7.11 21.65 18.92
CA GLY A 224 6.67 22.84 19.65
C GLY A 224 5.56 22.50 20.64
N SER A 225 4.41 23.17 20.55
CA SER A 225 3.20 22.99 21.38
C SER A 225 2.04 22.22 20.70
N LEU A 226 2.24 21.72 19.47
CA LEU A 226 1.19 21.01 18.72
C LEU A 226 0.77 19.66 19.35
N PRO A 227 -0.47 19.19 19.11
CA PRO A 227 -0.89 17.89 19.59
C PRO A 227 -0.10 16.73 18.97
N LEU A 228 0.20 15.71 19.78
CA LEU A 228 1.06 14.58 19.46
C LEU A 228 0.28 13.32 19.08
N HIS A 229 0.78 12.60 18.09
CA HIS A 229 0.36 11.23 17.76
C HIS A 229 1.47 10.26 18.12
N ILE A 230 1.18 9.33 19.01
CA ILE A 230 2.14 8.32 19.45
C ILE A 230 1.72 6.97 18.88
N HIS A 231 2.62 6.36 18.13
CA HIS A 231 2.44 5.01 17.62
C HIS A 231 3.59 4.13 18.11
N TYR A 232 3.30 3.24 19.04
CA TYR A 232 4.23 2.27 19.59
C TYR A 232 3.85 0.87 19.12
N GLU A 233 4.79 0.14 18.55
CA GLU A 233 4.56 -1.19 18.00
C GLU A 233 5.66 -2.16 18.43
N TRP A 234 5.31 -3.30 18.98
CA TRP A 234 6.23 -4.36 19.40
C TRP A 234 5.89 -5.67 18.69
N ARG A 235 6.82 -6.17 17.85
CA ARG A 235 6.57 -7.31 16.95
C ARG A 235 7.24 -8.63 17.34
N GLU A 236 8.06 -8.65 18.39
CA GLU A 236 8.84 -9.83 18.75
C GLU A 236 8.18 -10.70 19.82
N HIS A 237 8.40 -12.02 19.71
CA HIS A 237 8.02 -13.04 20.70
C HIS A 237 9.22 -13.49 21.57
N GLY A 238 10.36 -12.79 21.51
CA GLY A 238 11.59 -13.14 22.23
C GLY A 238 11.63 -12.68 23.69
N SER A 239 12.62 -13.16 24.44
CA SER A 239 12.84 -12.82 25.86
C SER A 239 13.21 -11.34 26.02
N TRP A 240 12.20 -10.50 26.22
CA TRP A 240 12.31 -9.12 26.67
C TRP A 240 13.23 -9.01 27.90
N GLN A 241 14.23 -8.12 27.83
CA GLN A 241 15.00 -7.72 29.01
C GLN A 241 14.32 -6.50 29.68
N PRO A 242 13.96 -6.58 30.98
CA PRO A 242 13.33 -5.48 31.68
C PRO A 242 14.19 -4.21 31.74
N GLY A 243 13.59 -3.05 31.48
CA GLY A 243 14.13 -1.74 31.88
C GLY A 243 14.63 -0.82 30.77
N GLU A 244 14.81 -1.29 29.54
CA GLU A 244 15.36 -0.43 28.46
C GLU A 244 14.39 0.65 27.97
N GLU A 245 13.08 0.46 28.13
CA GLU A 245 12.07 1.38 27.59
C GLU A 245 11.73 2.55 28.53
N GLY A 246 12.05 2.41 29.81
CA GLY A 246 11.69 3.38 30.84
C GLY A 246 12.08 4.82 30.47
N PRO A 247 13.34 5.08 30.07
CA PRO A 247 13.77 6.43 29.68
C PRO A 247 12.97 7.02 28.51
N MET A 248 12.52 6.18 27.57
CA MET A 248 11.70 6.62 26.44
C MET A 248 10.29 7.00 26.89
N TRP A 249 9.63 6.12 27.63
CA TRP A 249 8.28 6.39 28.10
C TRP A 249 8.26 7.54 29.09
N ASP A 250 9.29 7.69 29.92
CA ASP A 250 9.47 8.84 30.79
C ASP A 250 9.53 10.15 30.02
N LEU A 251 10.17 10.15 28.86
CA LEU A 251 10.22 11.31 27.97
C LEU A 251 8.85 11.60 27.35
N LEU A 252 8.20 10.60 26.76
CA LEU A 252 6.89 10.77 26.11
C LEU A 252 5.80 11.19 27.10
N ARG A 253 5.80 10.59 28.28
CA ARG A 253 4.85 10.84 29.35
C ARG A 253 4.90 12.28 29.85
N ARG A 254 6.05 12.96 29.79
CA ARG A 254 6.13 14.39 30.17
C ARG A 254 5.22 15.26 29.30
N GLU A 255 5.01 14.85 28.06
CA GLU A 255 4.21 15.56 27.05
C GLU A 255 2.76 15.04 26.96
N SER A 256 2.30 14.23 27.94
CA SER A 256 1.00 13.56 27.87
C SER A 256 -0.20 14.49 27.74
N ASN A 257 -0.11 15.71 28.28
CA ASN A 257 -1.17 16.73 28.21
C ASN A 257 -1.50 17.17 26.77
N ARG A 258 -0.60 16.89 25.83
CA ARG A 258 -0.75 17.21 24.41
C ARG A 258 -0.91 15.98 23.53
N TRP A 259 -1.01 14.78 24.11
CA TRP A 259 -1.34 13.59 23.32
C TRP A 259 -2.76 13.74 22.77
N GLU A 260 -2.90 13.55 21.47
CA GLU A 260 -4.21 13.54 20.78
C GLU A 260 -4.57 12.13 20.34
N SER A 261 -3.58 11.34 19.91
CA SER A 261 -3.78 9.92 19.66
C SER A 261 -2.68 9.04 20.23
N LEU A 262 -3.08 7.88 20.74
CA LEU A 262 -2.19 6.84 21.27
C LEU A 262 -2.54 5.52 20.62
N HIS A 263 -1.61 4.98 19.85
CA HIS A 263 -1.71 3.69 19.16
C HIS A 263 -0.65 2.76 19.72
N ILE A 264 -1.06 1.65 20.34
CA ILE A 264 -0.18 0.67 20.96
C ILE A 264 -0.48 -0.70 20.38
N HIS A 265 0.49 -1.28 19.66
CA HIS A 265 0.40 -2.61 19.08
C HIS A 265 1.42 -3.52 19.76
N CYS A 266 0.98 -4.60 20.40
CA CYS A 266 1.84 -5.53 21.11
C CYS A 266 1.64 -6.95 20.59
N SER A 267 2.71 -7.74 20.52
CA SER A 267 2.64 -9.15 20.14
C SER A 267 1.95 -10.01 21.22
N THR A 268 2.02 -9.62 22.49
CA THR A 268 1.37 -10.34 23.60
C THR A 268 0.81 -9.41 24.67
N TRP A 269 -0.09 -9.91 25.53
CA TRP A 269 -0.68 -9.12 26.61
C TRP A 269 0.33 -8.84 27.73
N GLU A 270 1.24 -9.75 28.02
CA GLU A 270 2.28 -9.56 29.05
C GLU A 270 3.15 -8.33 28.75
N LEU A 271 3.36 -8.02 27.46
CA LEU A 271 4.05 -6.81 27.03
C LEU A 271 3.21 -5.57 27.27
N ALA A 272 1.90 -5.64 27.00
CA ALA A 272 0.97 -4.56 27.31
C ALA A 272 0.99 -4.24 28.81
N GLU A 273 0.86 -5.24 29.69
CA GLU A 273 0.91 -5.04 31.15
C GLU A 273 2.20 -4.36 31.62
N ARG A 274 3.34 -4.67 30.97
CA ARG A 274 4.62 -4.05 31.29
C ARG A 274 4.68 -2.57 30.91
N LEU A 275 3.84 -2.10 29.99
CA LEU A 275 3.71 -0.67 29.67
C LEU A 275 2.89 0.08 30.72
N GLU A 276 2.04 -0.61 31.48
CA GLU A 276 1.13 0.01 32.44
C GLU A 276 1.85 0.96 33.42
N PRO A 277 2.93 0.56 34.12
CA PRO A 277 3.57 1.42 35.10
C PRO A 277 4.13 2.71 34.49
N PHE A 278 4.50 2.67 33.21
CA PHE A 278 5.01 3.84 32.49
C PHE A 278 3.89 4.76 32.00
N LEU A 279 2.71 4.21 31.71
CA LEU A 279 1.57 4.97 31.21
C LEU A 279 0.67 5.49 32.33
N GLN A 280 0.49 4.75 33.42
CA GLN A 280 -0.39 5.12 34.54
C GLN A 280 -0.19 6.55 35.07
N PRO A 281 1.05 7.07 35.24
CA PRO A 281 1.24 8.44 35.70
C PRO A 281 0.86 9.52 34.66
N ALA A 282 0.49 9.13 33.44
CA ALA A 282 -0.11 10.02 32.43
C ALA A 282 -1.62 10.22 32.64
N LYS A 283 -2.33 9.30 33.30
CA LYS A 283 -3.81 9.25 33.42
C LYS A 283 -4.48 10.61 33.59
N ARG A 284 -4.03 11.43 34.56
CA ARG A 284 -4.63 12.74 34.90
C ARG A 284 -4.16 13.91 34.03
N ARG A 285 -3.46 13.62 32.93
CA ARG A 285 -2.86 14.59 32.01
C ARG A 285 -3.15 14.15 30.58
N LEU A 286 -4.37 13.69 30.31
CA LEU A 286 -4.83 13.22 29.00
C LEU A 286 -5.95 14.13 28.45
N ASP A 287 -5.89 15.43 28.76
CA ASP A 287 -6.95 16.39 28.40
C ASP A 287 -7.14 16.56 26.89
N GLY A 288 -6.07 16.33 26.11
CA GLY A 288 -6.09 16.39 24.65
C GLY A 288 -6.44 15.06 23.96
N LEU A 289 -6.48 13.95 24.68
CA LEU A 289 -6.55 12.61 24.08
C LEU A 289 -7.92 12.36 23.47
N ALA A 290 -7.97 12.21 22.15
CA ALA A 290 -9.19 12.02 21.37
C ALA A 290 -9.32 10.59 20.82
N THR A 291 -8.19 9.93 20.55
CA THR A 291 -8.15 8.60 19.93
C THR A 291 -7.23 7.65 20.68
N VAL A 292 -7.74 6.45 20.97
CA VAL A 292 -6.96 5.33 21.50
C VAL A 292 -7.13 4.12 20.59
N GLU A 293 -6.01 3.52 20.20
CA GLU A 293 -5.98 2.24 19.52
C GLU A 293 -5.06 1.29 20.27
N PHE A 294 -5.57 0.12 20.59
CA PHE A 294 -4.86 -0.94 21.26
C PHE A 294 -5.05 -2.23 20.47
N ILE A 295 -3.94 -2.82 20.01
CA ILE A 295 -3.93 -4.07 19.25
C ILE A 295 -3.02 -5.08 19.93
N VAL A 296 -3.53 -6.27 20.22
CA VAL A 296 -2.74 -7.34 20.86
C VAL A 296 -2.85 -8.64 20.07
N ASP A 297 -1.73 -9.29 19.79
CA ASP A 297 -1.66 -10.52 18.98
C ASP A 297 -1.59 -11.80 19.86
N SER A 298 -2.14 -11.78 21.09
CA SER A 298 -1.98 -12.86 22.09
C SER A 298 -3.03 -13.97 21.97
N ASP A 299 -2.60 -15.23 22.06
CA ASP A 299 -3.50 -16.39 22.21
C ASP A 299 -3.85 -16.69 23.69
N TYR A 300 -3.16 -16.06 24.64
CA TYR A 300 -3.34 -16.34 26.08
C TYR A 300 -4.35 -15.38 26.72
N VAL A 301 -5.38 -15.95 27.33
CA VAL A 301 -6.37 -15.22 28.14
C VAL A 301 -5.69 -14.74 29.42
N VAL A 302 -5.51 -13.43 29.57
CA VAL A 302 -5.03 -12.88 30.83
C VAL A 302 -6.21 -12.55 31.74
N ASN A 303 -6.11 -13.04 32.98
CA ASN A 303 -7.09 -12.86 34.05
C ASN A 303 -7.46 -11.39 34.26
N SER A 304 -8.76 -11.11 34.25
CA SER A 304 -9.59 -10.15 35.04
C SER A 304 -9.05 -8.78 35.51
N ARG A 305 -7.82 -8.36 35.16
CA ARG A 305 -7.28 -7.05 35.54
C ARG A 305 -8.05 -5.95 34.83
N GLN A 306 -8.23 -4.84 35.54
CA GLN A 306 -8.80 -3.62 34.97
C GLN A 306 -7.65 -2.69 34.61
N TRP A 307 -7.77 -2.04 33.45
CA TRP A 307 -6.81 -1.08 32.95
C TRP A 307 -7.41 0.31 32.94
N ASP A 308 -7.08 1.06 33.98
CA ASP A 308 -7.67 2.36 34.28
C ASP A 308 -6.73 3.52 33.93
N LEU A 309 -6.36 3.61 32.66
CA LEU A 309 -5.53 4.68 32.12
C LEU A 309 -6.36 5.83 31.54
N PHE A 310 -7.53 5.52 30.97
CA PHE A 310 -8.27 6.44 30.09
C PHE A 310 -9.52 7.06 30.74
N SER A 311 -9.87 6.68 31.97
CA SER A 311 -11.05 7.22 32.67
C SER A 311 -11.02 8.74 32.87
N SER A 312 -9.82 9.35 32.87
CA SER A 312 -9.61 10.79 33.01
C SER A 312 -9.31 11.50 31.68
N ALA A 313 -9.73 10.94 30.54
CA ALA A 313 -9.58 11.53 29.21
C ALA A 313 -10.92 12.13 28.71
N PRO A 314 -11.22 13.42 28.98
CA PRO A 314 -12.52 14.03 28.73
C PRO A 314 -12.85 14.27 27.25
N ARG A 315 -11.85 14.21 26.36
CA ARG A 315 -12.01 14.40 24.92
C ARG A 315 -12.01 13.10 24.11
N LEU A 316 -11.86 11.95 24.78
CA LEU A 316 -11.76 10.66 24.13
C LEU A 316 -13.08 10.34 23.43
N SER A 317 -13.05 10.24 22.09
CA SER A 317 -14.23 9.97 21.27
C SER A 317 -14.10 8.71 20.42
N THR A 318 -12.87 8.26 20.19
CA THR A 318 -12.54 7.16 19.28
C THR A 318 -11.72 6.09 20.00
N VAL A 319 -12.25 4.87 20.06
CA VAL A 319 -11.64 3.76 20.80
C VAL A 319 -11.63 2.50 19.94
N PHE A 320 -10.44 1.99 19.65
CA PHE A 320 -10.22 0.76 18.91
C PHE A 320 -9.47 -0.25 19.79
N LEU A 321 -10.13 -1.33 20.20
CA LEU A 321 -9.60 -2.37 21.07
C LEU A 321 -9.72 -3.71 20.35
N THR A 322 -8.66 -4.13 19.68
CA THR A 322 -8.71 -5.28 18.77
C THR A 322 -7.65 -6.33 19.10
N SER A 323 -7.99 -7.58 18.80
CA SER A 323 -7.05 -8.69 18.76
C SER A 323 -6.83 -9.13 17.31
N LYS A 324 -5.58 -9.47 16.95
CA LYS A 324 -5.30 -10.14 15.66
C LYS A 324 -5.49 -11.65 15.72
N THR A 325 -5.44 -12.25 16.91
CA THR A 325 -5.76 -13.66 17.11
C THR A 325 -7.27 -13.82 17.21
N HIS A 326 -7.76 -15.05 17.04
CA HIS A 326 -9.20 -15.36 17.14
C HIS A 326 -9.74 -15.34 18.59
N ASN A 327 -9.11 -14.58 19.48
CA ASN A 327 -9.36 -14.56 20.92
C ASN A 327 -9.75 -13.16 21.43
N ASP A 328 -10.35 -13.13 22.61
CA ASP A 328 -10.81 -11.92 23.30
C ASP A 328 -9.68 -10.92 23.57
N CYS A 329 -9.97 -9.63 23.34
CA CYS A 329 -9.06 -8.52 23.61
C CYS A 329 -8.97 -8.19 25.11
N SER A 330 -8.73 -9.17 25.97
CA SER A 330 -8.60 -8.93 27.42
C SER A 330 -7.35 -8.09 27.70
N PRO A 331 -7.50 -7.00 28.49
CA PRO A 331 -8.23 -6.89 29.75
C PRO A 331 -9.46 -5.96 29.66
N ASN A 332 -10.01 -5.61 30.82
CA ASN A 332 -11.12 -4.66 30.96
C ASN A 332 -10.58 -3.22 31.01
N PHE A 333 -10.74 -2.44 29.94
CA PHE A 333 -10.38 -1.03 29.95
C PHE A 333 -11.45 -0.19 30.67
N ILE A 334 -11.02 0.68 31.59
CA ILE A 334 -11.90 1.69 32.18
C ILE A 334 -11.82 2.95 31.32
N ILE A 335 -12.89 3.19 30.57
CA ILE A 335 -13.03 4.26 29.58
C ILE A 335 -14.33 5.01 29.88
N PRO A 336 -14.39 6.34 29.66
CA PRO A 336 -15.65 7.09 29.70
C PRO A 336 -16.51 6.72 28.47
N TRP A 337 -17.16 5.55 28.52
CA TRP A 337 -17.88 5.00 27.37
C TRP A 337 -19.02 5.89 26.83
N SER A 338 -19.63 6.70 27.70
CA SER A 338 -20.77 7.56 27.35
C SER A 338 -20.46 8.66 26.33
N GLN A 339 -19.20 9.08 26.20
CA GLN A 339 -18.75 10.10 25.22
C GLN A 339 -18.19 9.49 23.93
N ILE A 340 -18.10 8.16 23.83
CA ILE A 340 -17.51 7.50 22.66
C ILE A 340 -18.48 7.56 21.48
N THR A 341 -17.94 7.97 20.33
CA THR A 341 -18.66 8.11 19.06
C THR A 341 -18.22 7.08 18.03
N HIS A 342 -16.96 6.64 18.09
CA HIS A 342 -16.41 5.63 17.18
C HIS A 342 -15.79 4.50 18.00
N TYR A 343 -16.30 3.29 17.80
CA TYR A 343 -15.86 2.12 18.55
C TYR A 343 -15.53 0.96 17.62
N ARG A 344 -14.37 0.33 17.83
CA ARG A 344 -14.01 -0.95 17.22
C ARG A 344 -13.57 -1.92 18.30
N GLY A 345 -14.18 -3.09 18.35
CA GLY A 345 -13.97 -4.05 19.45
C GLY A 345 -13.86 -5.48 18.99
N SER A 346 -12.90 -6.22 19.53
CA SER A 346 -12.78 -7.68 19.38
C SER A 346 -12.92 -8.35 20.76
N TYR A 347 -14.13 -8.35 21.32
CA TYR A 347 -14.43 -8.89 22.65
C TYR A 347 -15.47 -10.02 22.54
N TYR A 348 -15.62 -10.83 23.58
CA TYR A 348 -16.77 -11.74 23.70
C TYR A 348 -18.11 -10.97 23.71
N THR A 349 -19.15 -11.59 23.15
CA THR A 349 -20.49 -10.98 22.95
C THR A 349 -21.05 -10.29 24.20
N ALA A 350 -21.00 -10.94 25.37
CA ALA A 350 -21.53 -10.37 26.61
C ALA A 350 -20.88 -9.01 26.94
N LYS A 351 -19.55 -8.96 26.91
CA LYS A 351 -18.76 -7.77 27.20
C LYS A 351 -18.95 -6.69 26.13
N GLN A 352 -19.07 -7.07 24.86
CA GLN A 352 -19.41 -6.12 23.81
C GLN A 352 -20.76 -5.46 24.07
N LEU A 353 -21.80 -6.25 24.41
CA LEU A 353 -23.12 -5.69 24.71
C LEU A 353 -23.08 -4.75 25.91
N ASP A 354 -22.34 -5.08 26.98
CA ASP A 354 -22.17 -4.19 28.14
C ASP A 354 -21.50 -2.86 27.78
N ILE A 355 -20.47 -2.89 26.92
CA ILE A 355 -19.81 -1.68 26.41
C ILE A 355 -20.81 -0.87 25.57
N LEU A 356 -21.51 -1.50 24.63
CA LEU A 356 -22.46 -0.81 23.76
C LEU A 356 -23.62 -0.16 24.53
N ARG A 357 -24.09 -0.79 25.63
CA ARG A 357 -25.09 -0.19 26.53
C ARG A 357 -24.61 1.12 27.16
N SER A 358 -23.30 1.26 27.34
CA SER A 358 -22.69 2.45 27.91
C SER A 358 -22.40 3.54 26.86
N CYS A 359 -22.31 3.18 25.57
CA CYS A 359 -21.99 4.08 24.46
C CYS A 359 -23.25 4.71 23.84
N THR A 360 -23.83 5.71 24.50
CA THR A 360 -25.10 6.33 24.05
C THR A 360 -24.96 7.27 22.85
N HIS A 361 -23.77 7.81 22.58
CA HIS A 361 -23.48 8.73 21.47
C HIS A 361 -22.78 8.05 20.28
N LEU A 362 -22.87 6.73 20.19
CA LEU A 362 -22.16 5.96 19.18
C LEU A 362 -22.69 6.26 17.77
N VAL A 363 -21.80 6.63 16.86
CA VAL A 363 -22.06 6.97 15.45
C VAL A 363 -21.56 5.87 14.52
N GLU A 364 -20.38 5.32 14.79
CA GLU A 364 -19.77 4.24 14.02
C GLU A 364 -19.30 3.12 14.95
N CYS A 365 -19.65 1.88 14.60
CA CYS A 365 -19.36 0.71 15.40
C CYS A 365 -18.88 -0.44 14.52
N SER A 366 -17.75 -1.06 14.88
CA SER A 366 -17.21 -2.26 14.22
C SER A 366 -16.89 -3.35 15.25
N LEU A 367 -17.56 -4.50 15.13
CA LEU A 367 -17.52 -5.57 16.12
C LEU A 367 -17.06 -6.87 15.47
N ARG A 368 -15.91 -7.37 15.96
CA ARG A 368 -15.47 -8.73 15.64
C ARG A 368 -16.00 -9.69 16.69
N PHE A 369 -16.60 -10.78 16.23
CA PHE A 369 -17.31 -11.75 17.06
C PHE A 369 -16.40 -12.89 17.51
N PHE A 370 -16.49 -13.22 18.80
CA PHE A 370 -15.92 -14.43 19.39
C PHE A 370 -16.95 -15.13 20.26
N ASN A 371 -17.10 -16.44 20.06
CA ASN A 371 -18.07 -17.25 20.78
C ASN A 371 -17.58 -17.54 22.21
N GLN A 372 -18.41 -17.19 23.19
CA GLN A 372 -18.33 -17.79 24.53
C GLN A 372 -19.76 -18.06 25.01
N SER A 373 -20.02 -19.32 25.35
CA SER A 373 -21.30 -19.78 25.90
C SER A 373 -21.56 -19.11 27.26
N GLY A 374 -22.73 -18.48 27.42
CA GLY A 374 -23.23 -18.04 28.73
C GLY A 374 -23.61 -16.55 28.90
N ALA A 375 -23.78 -15.77 27.83
CA ALA A 375 -24.18 -14.37 27.96
C ALA A 375 -25.61 -14.22 28.55
N ARG A 376 -25.80 -13.29 29.50
CA ARG A 376 -27.12 -12.74 29.85
C ARG A 376 -27.59 -11.84 28.70
N THR A 377 -28.36 -12.42 27.81
CA THR A 377 -28.81 -11.86 26.53
C THR A 377 -30.12 -11.07 26.61
N ASP A 378 -30.64 -10.85 27.82
CA ASP A 378 -32.06 -10.50 27.99
C ASP A 378 -32.37 -9.01 27.85
N VAL A 379 -31.35 -8.14 27.84
CA VAL A 379 -31.55 -6.68 27.76
C VAL A 379 -31.14 -6.14 26.39
N PRO A 380 -32.08 -5.59 25.59
CA PRO A 380 -31.79 -5.02 24.29
C PRO A 380 -30.92 -3.75 24.42
N VAL A 381 -30.04 -3.54 23.45
CA VAL A 381 -29.15 -2.38 23.35
C VAL A 381 -29.74 -1.40 22.35
N VAL A 382 -29.99 -0.15 22.76
CA VAL A 382 -30.51 0.89 21.87
C VAL A 382 -29.39 1.88 21.55
N LEU A 383 -29.09 2.04 20.26
CA LEU A 383 -28.04 2.93 19.75
C LEU A 383 -28.68 3.98 18.82
N PRO A 384 -29.23 5.08 19.38
CA PRO A 384 -30.10 5.99 18.65
C PRO A 384 -29.38 6.80 17.56
N HIS A 385 -28.08 7.03 17.71
CA HIS A 385 -27.27 7.86 16.81
C HIS A 385 -26.38 7.04 15.86
N LEU A 386 -26.49 5.70 15.89
CA LEU A 386 -25.63 4.84 15.11
C LEU A 386 -25.96 4.95 13.62
N LEU A 387 -25.01 5.41 12.82
CA LEU A 387 -25.12 5.57 11.37
C LEU A 387 -24.50 4.38 10.62
N ARG A 388 -23.40 3.83 11.16
CA ARG A 388 -22.63 2.74 10.53
C ARG A 388 -22.39 1.60 11.50
N LEU A 389 -22.77 0.39 11.09
CA LEU A 389 -22.57 -0.82 11.85
C LEU A 389 -21.85 -1.86 10.99
N HIS A 390 -20.69 -2.31 11.48
CA HIS A 390 -19.95 -3.45 10.94
C HIS A 390 -19.92 -4.57 11.97
N VAL A 391 -20.37 -5.76 11.60
CA VAL A 391 -20.37 -6.96 12.47
C VAL A 391 -19.86 -8.17 11.71
N THR A 392 -19.03 -9.01 12.33
CA THR A 392 -18.54 -10.25 11.70
C THR A 392 -19.43 -11.48 11.96
N SER A 393 -20.60 -11.28 12.58
CA SER A 393 -21.57 -12.33 12.94
C SER A 393 -23.00 -11.78 12.89
N SER A 394 -23.96 -12.65 12.56
CA SER A 394 -25.39 -12.34 12.54
C SER A 394 -26.06 -12.36 13.92
N GLU A 395 -25.37 -12.85 14.96
CA GLU A 395 -25.94 -12.94 16.32
C GLU A 395 -26.04 -11.58 17.01
N ILE A 396 -24.98 -10.77 16.97
CA ILE A 396 -24.93 -9.47 17.69
C ILE A 396 -26.09 -8.53 17.27
N PRO A 397 -26.41 -8.37 15.98
CA PRO A 397 -27.55 -7.56 15.55
C PRO A 397 -28.88 -7.95 16.22
N THR A 398 -29.07 -9.21 16.61
CA THR A 398 -30.33 -9.65 17.25
C THR A 398 -30.62 -8.94 18.58
N TYR A 399 -29.60 -8.36 19.23
CA TYR A 399 -29.71 -7.63 20.49
C TYR A 399 -29.70 -6.11 20.35
N ILE A 400 -29.44 -5.58 19.16
CA ILE A 400 -29.24 -4.14 18.94
C ILE A 400 -30.50 -3.52 18.31
N THR A 401 -30.82 -2.28 18.66
CA THR A 401 -31.84 -1.45 17.99
C THR A 401 -31.17 -0.15 17.58
N ALA A 402 -31.09 0.10 16.27
CA ALA A 402 -30.34 1.24 15.71
C ALA A 402 -31.21 2.00 14.69
N PRO A 403 -32.10 2.91 15.14
CA PRO A 403 -33.09 3.55 14.27
C PRO A 403 -32.50 4.50 13.22
N SER A 404 -31.34 5.09 13.49
CA SER A 404 -30.67 6.01 12.57
C SER A 404 -29.71 5.34 11.59
N LEU A 405 -29.67 4.00 11.57
CA LEU A 405 -28.67 3.25 10.80
C LEU A 405 -28.83 3.46 9.28
N GLN A 406 -27.74 3.84 8.62
CA GLN A 406 -27.69 4.09 7.18
C GLN A 406 -26.81 3.08 6.45
N GLU A 407 -25.73 2.60 7.09
CA GLU A 407 -24.82 1.63 6.48
C GLU A 407 -24.65 0.40 7.39
N LEU A 408 -24.85 -0.78 6.81
CA LEU A 408 -24.74 -2.07 7.50
C LEU A 408 -23.79 -2.99 6.72
N LEU A 409 -22.67 -3.35 7.35
CA LEU A 409 -21.72 -4.35 6.84
C LEU A 409 -21.75 -5.59 7.73
N ILE A 410 -21.97 -6.75 7.12
CA ILE A 410 -22.01 -8.02 7.86
C ILE A 410 -21.21 -9.09 7.14
N GLU A 411 -20.32 -9.76 7.88
CA GLU A 411 -19.53 -10.89 7.40
C GLU A 411 -20.08 -12.23 7.91
N ASN A 412 -19.75 -13.32 7.21
CA ASN A 412 -19.96 -14.72 7.64
C ASN A 412 -21.41 -15.03 8.06
N THR A 413 -22.39 -14.60 7.27
CA THR A 413 -23.80 -14.57 7.69
C THR A 413 -24.57 -15.86 7.47
N SER A 414 -25.37 -16.23 8.49
CA SER A 414 -26.72 -16.76 8.31
C SER A 414 -27.70 -15.57 8.27
N LEU A 415 -28.64 -15.54 7.32
CA LEU A 415 -29.49 -14.35 7.06
C LEU A 415 -30.69 -14.24 8.02
N THR A 416 -30.44 -14.25 9.33
CA THR A 416 -31.46 -14.09 10.39
C THR A 416 -31.57 -12.65 10.88
N LEU A 417 -31.53 -11.67 9.97
CA LEU A 417 -31.45 -10.24 10.30
C LEU A 417 -32.78 -9.51 10.21
N THR A 418 -33.82 -10.17 9.68
CA THR A 418 -35.18 -9.62 9.58
C THR A 418 -35.67 -9.03 10.91
N PRO A 419 -35.56 -9.72 12.06
CA PRO A 419 -36.03 -9.16 13.34
C PRO A 419 -35.27 -7.91 13.78
N PHE A 420 -33.99 -7.80 13.41
CA PHE A 420 -33.18 -6.63 13.71
C PHE A 420 -33.64 -5.41 12.90
N LEU A 421 -33.90 -5.59 11.60
CA LEU A 421 -34.37 -4.53 10.73
C LEU A 421 -35.79 -4.10 11.06
N GLU A 422 -36.68 -5.03 11.39
CA GLU A 422 -38.04 -4.71 11.86
C GLU A 422 -38.00 -3.86 13.12
N ARG A 423 -37.23 -4.29 14.12
CA ARG A 423 -37.10 -3.57 15.39
C ARG A 423 -36.43 -2.21 15.23
N SER A 424 -35.43 -2.10 14.37
CA SER A 424 -34.71 -0.84 14.15
C SER A 424 -35.49 0.12 13.26
N SER A 425 -36.29 -0.39 12.31
CA SER A 425 -37.07 0.41 11.35
C SER A 425 -36.24 1.54 10.71
N CYS A 426 -34.98 1.24 10.40
CA CYS A 426 -33.99 2.23 9.98
C CYS A 426 -34.06 2.55 8.47
N HIS A 427 -33.53 3.71 8.09
CA HIS A 427 -33.45 4.14 6.70
C HIS A 427 -32.12 3.68 6.07
N LEU A 428 -32.02 2.37 5.79
CA LEU A 428 -30.79 1.78 5.31
C LEU A 428 -30.50 2.15 3.84
N LEU A 429 -29.38 2.85 3.61
CA LEU A 429 -28.91 3.27 2.29
C LEU A 429 -27.91 2.27 1.70
N THR A 430 -27.04 1.71 2.55
CA THR A 430 -25.98 0.78 2.14
C THR A 430 -26.05 -0.53 2.91
N LEU A 431 -26.08 -1.65 2.18
CA LEU A 431 -26.02 -3.00 2.72
C LEU A 431 -24.87 -3.76 2.07
N ILE A 432 -23.92 -4.21 2.88
CA ILE A 432 -22.75 -4.97 2.43
C ILE A 432 -22.75 -6.31 3.17
N LEU A 433 -22.86 -7.40 2.41
CA LEU A 433 -22.85 -8.76 2.91
C LEU A 433 -21.65 -9.51 2.32
N THR A 434 -20.70 -9.91 3.16
CA THR A 434 -19.52 -10.66 2.71
C THR A 434 -19.50 -12.07 3.30
N ASN A 435 -18.82 -12.98 2.60
CA ASN A 435 -18.69 -14.40 2.98
C ASN A 435 -20.05 -15.09 3.21
N LEU A 436 -21.02 -14.86 2.31
CA LEU A 436 -22.34 -15.48 2.39
C LEU A 436 -22.27 -16.98 2.07
N LEU A 437 -22.70 -17.81 3.03
CA LEU A 437 -22.82 -19.27 2.86
C LEU A 437 -24.14 -19.67 2.16
N SER A 438 -25.20 -18.89 2.38
CA SER A 438 -26.51 -19.01 1.75
C SER A 438 -27.10 -17.61 1.45
N ILE A 439 -28.06 -17.55 0.52
CA ILE A 439 -28.88 -16.37 0.21
C ILE A 439 -30.34 -16.55 0.67
N ASP A 440 -30.65 -17.65 1.36
CA ASP A 440 -31.99 -17.92 1.90
C ASP A 440 -32.33 -16.86 2.94
N GLY A 441 -33.44 -16.14 2.77
CA GLY A 441 -33.82 -15.02 3.64
C GLY A 441 -33.37 -13.65 3.14
N LEU A 442 -32.56 -13.56 2.07
CA LEU A 442 -32.13 -12.27 1.52
C LEU A 442 -33.29 -11.49 0.91
N ILE A 443 -34.24 -12.18 0.25
CA ILE A 443 -35.44 -11.54 -0.32
C ILE A 443 -36.28 -10.90 0.80
N PRO A 444 -36.71 -11.62 1.86
CA PRO A 444 -37.38 -11.02 3.02
C PRO A 444 -36.63 -9.84 3.65
N LEU A 445 -35.30 -9.95 3.76
CA LEU A 445 -34.47 -8.87 4.30
C LEU A 445 -34.56 -7.63 3.41
N LEU A 446 -34.36 -7.79 2.10
CA LEU A 446 -34.38 -6.68 1.15
C LEU A 446 -35.77 -6.05 1.00
N THR A 447 -36.87 -6.79 1.23
CA THR A 447 -38.22 -6.22 1.24
C THR A 447 -38.43 -5.19 2.36
N LEU A 448 -37.70 -5.30 3.47
CA LEU A 448 -37.72 -4.30 4.55
C LEU A 448 -36.88 -3.06 4.23
N CYS A 449 -35.92 -3.17 3.30
CA CYS A 449 -34.97 -2.11 2.96
C CYS A 449 -35.40 -1.34 1.70
N SER A 450 -36.58 -0.73 1.70
CA SER A 450 -37.12 -0.01 0.53
C SER A 450 -36.27 1.17 0.06
N SER A 451 -35.48 1.75 0.98
CA SER A 451 -34.65 2.94 0.74
C SER A 451 -33.22 2.62 0.29
N LEU A 452 -32.90 1.35 0.05
CA LEU A 452 -31.56 0.90 -0.26
C LEU A 452 -31.07 1.44 -1.61
N GLU A 453 -29.92 2.13 -1.59
CA GLU A 453 -29.26 2.65 -2.79
C GLU A 453 -28.05 1.81 -3.21
N HIS A 454 -27.37 1.19 -2.25
CA HIS A 454 -26.14 0.45 -2.48
C HIS A 454 -26.24 -0.96 -1.88
N LEU A 455 -26.17 -1.98 -2.75
CA LEU A 455 -26.18 -3.38 -2.35
C LEU A 455 -24.88 -4.05 -2.78
N THR A 456 -24.15 -4.60 -1.82
CA THR A 456 -23.02 -5.51 -2.08
C THR A 456 -23.32 -6.85 -1.44
N PHE A 457 -23.23 -7.94 -2.20
CA PHE A 457 -23.28 -9.27 -1.64
C PHE A 457 -22.24 -10.19 -2.30
N ILE A 458 -21.45 -10.86 -1.47
CA ILE A 458 -20.30 -11.65 -1.89
C ILE A 458 -20.42 -13.05 -1.30
N LEU A 459 -20.53 -14.03 -2.17
CA LEU A 459 -20.64 -15.44 -1.79
C LEU A 459 -19.29 -15.96 -1.30
N ASP A 460 -19.32 -16.82 -0.29
CA ASP A 460 -18.15 -17.54 0.22
C ASP A 460 -17.67 -18.64 -0.75
N ALA A 461 -16.41 -19.07 -0.60
CA ALA A 461 -15.82 -20.15 -1.40
C ALA A 461 -16.55 -21.49 -1.26
N HIS A 462 -17.14 -21.72 -0.08
CA HIS A 462 -17.89 -22.91 0.28
C HIS A 462 -19.41 -22.70 0.25
N SER A 463 -19.90 -21.60 -0.35
CA SER A 463 -21.34 -21.33 -0.42
C SER A 463 -22.09 -22.48 -1.10
N LYS A 464 -23.25 -22.84 -0.53
CA LYS A 464 -24.14 -23.88 -1.09
C LYS A 464 -25.24 -23.28 -1.98
N VAL A 465 -25.07 -22.02 -2.38
CA VAL A 465 -26.08 -21.28 -3.15
C VAL A 465 -26.29 -21.93 -4.50
N THR A 466 -27.53 -22.30 -4.79
CA THR A 466 -27.90 -22.88 -6.08
C THR A 466 -28.10 -21.80 -7.14
N ILE A 467 -27.90 -22.18 -8.41
CA ILE A 467 -28.17 -21.30 -9.56
C ILE A 467 -29.64 -20.85 -9.58
N GLY A 468 -30.55 -21.75 -9.18
CA GLY A 468 -31.98 -21.46 -9.07
C GLY A 468 -32.25 -20.35 -8.06
N SER A 469 -31.67 -20.44 -6.87
CA SER A 469 -31.82 -19.43 -5.81
C SER A 469 -31.33 -18.05 -6.27
N LEU A 470 -30.17 -17.98 -6.95
CA LEU A 470 -29.67 -16.72 -7.52
C LEU A 470 -30.59 -16.15 -8.60
N SER A 471 -31.11 -17.02 -9.46
CA SER A 471 -32.05 -16.63 -10.51
C SER A 471 -33.33 -16.04 -9.92
N THR A 472 -33.84 -16.64 -8.84
CA THR A 472 -35.00 -16.13 -8.09
C THR A 472 -34.72 -14.78 -7.46
N LEU A 473 -33.54 -14.59 -6.83
CA LEU A 473 -33.13 -13.31 -6.26
C LEU A 473 -33.06 -12.21 -7.34
N PHE A 474 -32.40 -12.46 -8.47
CA PHE A 474 -32.30 -11.46 -9.54
C PHE A 474 -33.65 -11.13 -10.17
N LYS A 475 -34.54 -12.12 -10.32
CA LYS A 475 -35.93 -11.87 -10.74
C LYS A 475 -36.68 -10.98 -9.74
N ALA A 476 -36.51 -11.19 -8.44
CA ALA A 476 -37.14 -10.38 -7.40
C ALA A 476 -36.59 -8.95 -7.33
N LEU A 477 -35.30 -8.77 -7.66
CA LEU A 477 -34.67 -7.46 -7.80
C LEU A 477 -35.04 -6.75 -9.13
N ALA A 478 -35.56 -7.44 -10.14
CA ALA A 478 -35.96 -6.80 -11.39
C ALA A 478 -37.20 -5.91 -11.16
N LEU A 479 -37.22 -4.72 -11.75
CA LEU A 479 -38.40 -3.86 -11.74
C LEU A 479 -39.45 -4.43 -12.69
N GLN A 480 -40.66 -4.63 -12.20
CA GLN A 480 -41.79 -5.08 -13.02
C GLN A 480 -42.55 -3.86 -13.57
N PRO A 481 -42.98 -3.89 -14.85
CA PRO A 481 -43.87 -2.87 -15.39
C PRO A 481 -45.28 -3.05 -14.81
N SER A 482 -45.67 -2.16 -13.91
CA SER A 482 -47.01 -2.10 -13.33
C SER A 482 -47.95 -1.26 -14.20
N SER A 483 -49.23 -1.64 -14.22
CA SER A 483 -50.32 -0.93 -14.91
C SER A 483 -50.76 0.34 -14.16
N THR A 484 -50.40 0.45 -12.89
CA THR A 484 -50.54 1.63 -12.02
C THR A 484 -49.17 2.29 -11.90
N GLN A 485 -49.06 3.62 -11.84
CA GLN A 485 -47.80 4.40 -11.86
C GLN A 485 -46.77 4.11 -10.72
N THR A 486 -46.91 3.01 -9.98
CA THR A 486 -46.09 2.55 -8.86
C THR A 486 -45.07 1.51 -9.32
N ILE A 487 -43.77 1.80 -9.29
CA ILE A 487 -42.74 0.83 -9.67
C ILE A 487 -42.73 -0.34 -8.67
N ASP A 488 -43.11 -1.52 -9.13
CA ASP A 488 -43.11 -2.73 -8.31
C ASP A 488 -41.76 -3.44 -8.41
N GLY A 489 -41.09 -3.59 -7.27
CA GLY A 489 -39.81 -4.29 -7.17
C GLY A 489 -39.11 -4.03 -5.83
N ILE A 490 -38.29 -4.98 -5.40
CA ILE A 490 -37.55 -4.87 -4.14
C ILE A 490 -36.44 -3.80 -4.30
N CYS A 491 -36.24 -2.94 -3.29
CA CYS A 491 -35.25 -1.85 -3.32
C CYS A 491 -35.37 -0.99 -4.60
N PRO A 492 -36.47 -0.25 -4.83
CA PRO A 492 -36.67 0.49 -6.08
C PRO A 492 -35.62 1.59 -6.32
N GLY A 493 -34.99 2.12 -5.25
CA GLY A 493 -33.97 3.16 -5.29
C GLY A 493 -32.54 2.69 -5.64
N LEU A 494 -32.31 1.40 -5.89
CA LEU A 494 -30.96 0.86 -6.05
C LEU A 494 -30.17 1.53 -7.21
N THR A 495 -29.05 2.16 -6.87
CA THR A 495 -28.14 2.86 -7.79
C THR A 495 -26.81 2.14 -7.98
N SER A 496 -26.37 1.34 -7.01
CA SER A 496 -25.13 0.57 -7.07
C SER A 496 -25.38 -0.89 -6.67
N LEU A 497 -24.88 -1.81 -7.49
CA LEU A 497 -24.92 -3.24 -7.21
C LEU A 497 -23.53 -3.85 -7.36
N THR A 498 -23.04 -4.51 -6.30
CA THR A 498 -21.83 -5.31 -6.35
C THR A 498 -22.15 -6.77 -6.05
N PHE A 499 -21.81 -7.68 -6.96
CA PHE A 499 -21.99 -9.11 -6.78
C PHE A 499 -20.66 -9.84 -6.91
N GLY A 500 -20.28 -10.64 -5.91
CA GLY A 500 -19.03 -11.40 -5.92
C GLY A 500 -19.22 -12.89 -5.68
N TRP A 501 -18.37 -13.71 -6.28
CA TRP A 501 -18.32 -15.15 -6.04
C TRP A 501 -16.93 -15.74 -6.25
N TRP A 502 -16.69 -16.90 -5.64
CA TRP A 502 -15.47 -17.70 -5.86
C TRP A 502 -15.64 -18.73 -6.97
N SER A 503 -16.72 -19.51 -6.96
CA SER A 503 -16.93 -20.55 -7.98
C SER A 503 -18.41 -20.77 -8.25
N LEU A 504 -18.91 -20.16 -9.33
CA LEU A 504 -20.24 -20.44 -9.87
C LEU A 504 -20.08 -21.10 -11.24
N ARG A 505 -20.59 -22.32 -11.39
CA ARG A 505 -20.70 -23.00 -12.68
C ARG A 505 -22.14 -22.86 -13.19
N GLY A 506 -22.32 -22.71 -14.51
CA GLY A 506 -23.63 -22.59 -15.15
C GLY A 506 -24.00 -21.16 -15.55
N CYS A 507 -24.88 -21.04 -16.56
CA CYS A 507 -25.18 -19.78 -17.25
C CYS A 507 -26.58 -19.20 -16.96
N SER A 508 -27.52 -19.96 -16.39
CA SER A 508 -28.92 -19.52 -16.32
C SER A 508 -29.19 -18.35 -15.36
N TRP A 509 -28.35 -18.16 -14.34
CA TRP A 509 -28.42 -16.95 -13.50
C TRP A 509 -27.95 -15.69 -14.23
N LYS A 510 -27.13 -15.82 -15.29
CA LYS A 510 -26.60 -14.67 -16.05
C LYS A 510 -27.73 -13.96 -16.80
N ASP A 511 -28.64 -14.73 -17.41
CA ASP A 511 -29.77 -14.18 -18.16
C ASP A 511 -30.72 -13.39 -17.24
N THR A 512 -31.01 -13.94 -16.06
CA THR A 512 -31.85 -13.27 -15.06
C THR A 512 -31.15 -12.05 -14.45
N PHE A 513 -29.83 -12.11 -14.24
CA PHE A 513 -29.01 -10.97 -13.83
C PHE A 513 -29.03 -9.84 -14.86
N PHE A 514 -28.81 -10.14 -16.15
CA PHE A 514 -28.86 -9.14 -17.21
C PHE A 514 -30.27 -8.58 -17.41
N ALA A 515 -31.31 -9.41 -17.30
CA ALA A 515 -32.70 -8.94 -17.33
C ALA A 515 -32.98 -7.94 -16.20
N MET A 516 -32.51 -8.23 -14.99
CA MET A 516 -32.60 -7.31 -13.84
C MET A 516 -31.87 -5.99 -14.10
N ILE A 517 -30.63 -6.03 -14.62
CA ILE A 517 -29.90 -4.80 -14.99
C ILE A 517 -30.66 -3.99 -16.02
N ARG A 518 -31.18 -4.63 -17.08
CA ARG A 518 -31.96 -3.95 -18.14
C ARG A 518 -33.20 -3.28 -17.58
N SER A 519 -33.93 -3.94 -16.66
CA SER A 519 -35.11 -3.36 -16.00
C SER A 519 -34.78 -2.09 -15.18
N ARG A 520 -33.52 -1.91 -14.79
CA ARG A 520 -33.02 -0.81 -13.96
C ARG A 520 -32.06 0.14 -14.69
N ALA A 521 -31.98 0.07 -16.02
CA ALA A 521 -30.97 0.79 -16.80
C ALA A 521 -30.96 2.32 -16.57
N GLN A 522 -32.12 2.91 -16.21
CA GLN A 522 -32.24 4.34 -15.90
C GLN A 522 -31.83 4.73 -14.47
N ARG A 523 -31.68 3.75 -13.56
CA ARG A 523 -31.47 3.99 -12.11
C ARG A 523 -30.12 3.48 -11.62
N LEU A 524 -29.75 2.26 -12.01
CA LEU A 524 -28.44 1.71 -11.71
C LEU A 524 -27.39 2.56 -12.45
N ARG A 525 -26.39 3.02 -11.71
CA ARG A 525 -25.25 3.79 -12.21
C ARG A 525 -23.97 2.97 -12.18
N VAL A 526 -23.84 2.11 -11.18
CA VAL A 526 -22.65 1.31 -10.92
C VAL A 526 -23.03 -0.16 -10.80
N VAL A 527 -22.42 -1.02 -11.62
CA VAL A 527 -22.50 -2.47 -11.42
C VAL A 527 -21.10 -3.07 -11.38
N ARG A 528 -20.74 -3.66 -10.25
CA ARG A 528 -19.47 -4.34 -10.07
C ARG A 528 -19.68 -5.83 -9.93
N VAL A 529 -18.83 -6.59 -10.61
CA VAL A 529 -18.87 -8.04 -10.55
C VAL A 529 -17.49 -8.54 -10.17
N LEU A 530 -17.40 -9.34 -9.12
CA LEU A 530 -16.15 -9.82 -8.56
C LEU A 530 -16.00 -11.31 -8.83
N SER A 531 -15.01 -11.68 -9.65
CA SER A 531 -14.60 -13.07 -9.82
C SER A 531 -13.38 -13.33 -8.96
N LEU A 532 -13.57 -13.99 -7.83
CA LEU A 532 -12.53 -14.19 -6.81
C LEU A 532 -11.61 -15.39 -7.12
N LYS A 533 -11.97 -16.22 -8.11
CA LYS A 533 -11.12 -17.32 -8.58
C LYS A 533 -10.24 -16.88 -9.77
N VAL A 534 -8.94 -17.12 -9.62
CA VAL A 534 -7.93 -16.87 -10.66
C VAL A 534 -8.22 -17.75 -11.88
N GLY A 535 -8.47 -17.12 -13.04
CA GLY A 535 -8.60 -17.79 -14.35
C GLY A 535 -10.01 -17.84 -14.98
N GLY A 536 -11.04 -17.27 -14.36
CA GLY A 536 -12.40 -17.21 -14.94
C GLY A 536 -12.66 -15.92 -15.75
N ASN A 537 -12.34 -15.92 -17.05
CA ASN A 537 -12.37 -14.71 -17.88
C ASN A 537 -13.67 -14.46 -18.70
N ASP A 538 -14.54 -15.47 -18.89
CA ASP A 538 -15.64 -15.36 -19.87
C ASP A 538 -16.76 -14.37 -19.49
N PHE A 539 -16.95 -14.05 -18.22
CA PHE A 539 -18.05 -13.16 -17.82
C PHE A 539 -17.77 -11.67 -18.11
N ALA A 540 -16.50 -11.27 -18.18
CA ALA A 540 -16.12 -9.87 -18.29
C ALA A 540 -16.48 -9.29 -19.66
N GLU A 541 -16.26 -10.10 -20.70
CA GLU A 541 -16.55 -9.69 -22.07
C GLU A 541 -18.06 -9.62 -22.32
N GLU A 542 -18.83 -10.58 -21.80
CA GLU A 542 -20.29 -10.57 -21.91
C GLU A 542 -20.90 -9.39 -21.14
N LEU A 543 -20.43 -9.12 -19.91
CA LEU A 543 -20.84 -7.95 -19.12
C LEU A 543 -20.55 -6.66 -19.88
N ARG A 544 -19.35 -6.50 -20.45
CA ARG A 544 -18.98 -5.33 -21.26
C ARG A 544 -19.87 -5.17 -22.51
N LYS A 545 -20.19 -6.26 -23.21
CA LYS A 545 -21.06 -6.23 -24.41
C LYS A 545 -22.47 -5.76 -24.06
N GLN A 546 -23.06 -6.32 -23.01
CA GLN A 546 -24.42 -5.96 -22.55
C GLN A 546 -24.49 -4.50 -22.07
N ILE A 547 -23.50 -4.02 -21.31
CA ILE A 547 -23.45 -2.63 -20.86
C ILE A 547 -23.15 -1.66 -22.00
N GLY A 548 -22.27 -2.01 -22.94
CA GLY A 548 -22.04 -1.21 -24.14
C GLY A 548 -23.30 -1.04 -25.00
N TYR A 549 -24.20 -2.03 -25.00
CA TYR A 549 -25.53 -1.90 -25.62
C TYR A 549 -26.43 -0.92 -24.85
N LEU A 550 -26.44 -0.97 -23.52
CA LEU A 550 -27.25 -0.08 -22.66
C LEU A 550 -26.75 1.38 -22.69
N ASN A 551 -25.44 1.59 -22.65
CA ASN A 551 -24.83 2.94 -22.74
C ASN A 551 -25.16 3.64 -24.06
N ARG A 552 -25.21 2.89 -25.16
CA ARG A 552 -25.62 3.41 -26.48
C ARG A 552 -27.08 3.86 -26.54
N LYS A 553 -27.93 3.41 -25.60
CA LYS A 553 -29.33 3.83 -25.45
C LYS A 553 -29.52 5.03 -24.50
N GLY A 554 -28.44 5.71 -24.11
CA GLY A 554 -28.51 7.01 -23.41
C GLY A 554 -28.55 6.95 -21.88
N SER A 555 -28.20 5.82 -21.27
CA SER A 555 -28.02 5.71 -19.81
C SER A 555 -26.54 5.54 -19.48
N PRO A 556 -25.84 6.51 -18.86
CA PRO A 556 -24.43 6.37 -18.54
C PRO A 556 -24.25 5.38 -17.38
N PHE A 557 -23.69 4.22 -17.70
CA PHE A 557 -23.48 3.10 -16.79
C PHE A 557 -22.00 2.79 -16.66
N ASP A 558 -21.47 2.81 -15.44
CA ASP A 558 -20.13 2.34 -15.14
C ASP A 558 -20.21 0.90 -14.63
N ALA A 559 -19.59 -0.02 -15.36
CA ALA A 559 -19.56 -1.41 -14.97
C ALA A 559 -18.17 -2.00 -15.11
N LYS A 560 -17.72 -2.63 -14.03
CA LYS A 560 -16.38 -3.16 -13.92
C LYS A 560 -16.43 -4.57 -13.35
N GLN A 561 -15.86 -5.51 -14.09
CA GLN A 561 -15.46 -6.77 -13.50
C GLN A 561 -14.09 -6.58 -12.84
N LEU A 562 -13.97 -6.95 -11.56
CA LEU A 562 -12.70 -7.07 -10.87
C LEU A 562 -12.36 -8.55 -10.71
N SER A 563 -11.08 -8.88 -10.85
CA SER A 563 -10.58 -10.25 -10.73
C SER A 563 -9.20 -10.27 -10.12
N GLY A 564 -8.86 -11.31 -9.36
CA GLY A 564 -7.55 -11.45 -8.72
C GLY A 564 -7.28 -10.30 -7.74
N ASP A 565 -6.09 -9.71 -7.84
CA ASP A 565 -5.62 -8.67 -6.91
C ASP A 565 -6.53 -7.43 -6.84
N ASP A 566 -7.17 -7.04 -7.95
CA ASP A 566 -8.12 -5.92 -7.98
C ASP A 566 -9.39 -6.21 -7.16
N ALA A 567 -9.85 -7.46 -7.15
CA ALA A 567 -11.01 -7.88 -6.37
C ALA A 567 -10.64 -8.00 -4.88
N GLN A 568 -9.43 -8.49 -4.59
CA GLN A 568 -8.88 -8.53 -3.24
C GLN A 568 -8.71 -7.13 -2.65
N GLY A 569 -8.16 -6.18 -3.43
CA GLY A 569 -8.01 -4.79 -3.01
C GLY A 569 -9.35 -4.09 -2.79
N PHE A 570 -10.38 -4.42 -3.58
CA PHE A 570 -11.76 -3.95 -3.31
C PHE A 570 -12.30 -4.51 -2.00
N LEU A 571 -12.11 -5.80 -1.73
CA LEU A 571 -12.52 -6.43 -0.46
C LEU A 571 -11.82 -5.78 0.74
N GLU A 572 -10.50 -5.59 0.67
CA GLU A 572 -9.72 -4.90 1.71
C GLU A 572 -10.23 -3.48 1.94
N GLY A 573 -10.59 -2.77 0.87
CA GLY A 573 -11.17 -1.43 0.95
C GLY A 573 -12.59 -1.37 1.52
N LEU A 574 -13.34 -2.48 1.58
CA LEU A 574 -14.64 -2.51 2.27
C LEU A 574 -14.48 -2.56 3.81
N TYR A 575 -13.32 -3.01 4.29
CA TYR A 575 -13.04 -3.17 5.72
C TYR A 575 -12.28 -1.98 6.35
N LEU A 576 -11.76 -1.08 5.50
CA LEU A 576 -11.06 0.16 5.87
C LEU A 576 -12.04 1.33 5.90
#